data_AF-A0A936HYI7-F1
#
_entry.id   AF-A0A936HYI7-F1
#
_cell.length_a   1.000
_cell.length_b   1.000
_cell.length_c   1.000
_cell.angle_alpha   90.00
_cell.angle_beta   90.00
_cell.angle_gamma   90.00
#
_symmetry.space_group_name_H-M   'P 1'
#
loop_
_entity.id
_entity.type
_entity.pdbx_description
1 polymer ?
#
loop_
_entity_poly.entity_id
_entity_poly.type
_entity_poly.pdbx_seq_one_letter_code
_entity_poly.pdbx_strand_id
1 'polypeptide(L)' 'MRRIEHIVDSRCMDTKPLPRHPITCETDGRTYKGTYWVAGKILTVSTALAARENRLAPRSPEALAKQLLLEPVKAGKT' A
#
# COMPACT_ATOMS: atom_id res chain seq x y z
N MET A 1 -3.14 -46.43 -17.17
CA MET A 1 -2.62 -45.10 -17.61
C MET A 1 -3.78 -44.27 -18.14
N ARG A 2 -4.36 -43.38 -17.32
CA ARG A 2 -5.19 -42.27 -17.81
C ARG A 2 -4.84 -41.06 -16.95
N ARG A 3 -4.11 -40.13 -17.57
CA ARG A 3 -3.65 -38.88 -16.98
C ARG A 3 -4.89 -37.99 -16.87
N ILE A 4 -5.44 -37.83 -15.66
CA ILE A 4 -6.48 -36.83 -15.41
C ILE A 4 -5.72 -35.51 -15.28
N GLU A 5 -5.69 -34.75 -16.37
CA GLU A 5 -5.31 -33.34 -16.30
C GLU A 5 -6.36 -32.64 -15.43
N HIS A 6 -5.92 -32.13 -14.29
CA HIS A 6 -6.71 -31.22 -13.47
C HIS A 6 -7.13 -30.04 -14.35
N ILE A 7 -8.41 -30.02 -14.67
CA ILE A 7 -9.14 -28.84 -15.11
C ILE A 7 -9.02 -27.83 -13.97
N VAL A 8 -8.07 -26.91 -14.07
CA VAL A 8 -8.14 -25.69 -13.25
C VAL A 8 -9.12 -24.76 -13.94
N ASP A 9 -10.34 -24.77 -13.41
CA ASP A 9 -11.50 -23.96 -13.81
C ASP A 9 -11.11 -22.49 -13.94
N SER A 10 -11.40 -21.96 -15.12
CA SER A 10 -11.24 -20.59 -15.56
C SER A 10 -12.18 -19.64 -14.80
N ARG A 11 -11.88 -19.29 -13.55
CA ARG A 11 -12.44 -18.11 -12.85
C ARG A 11 -11.43 -17.50 -11.88
N CYS A 12 -10.20 -17.22 -12.32
CA CYS A 12 -9.44 -16.16 -11.65
C CYS A 12 -10.09 -14.84 -12.05
N MET A 13 -10.81 -14.24 -11.11
CA MET A 13 -11.24 -12.85 -11.25
C MET A 13 -10.03 -12.04 -11.73
N ASP A 14 -10.21 -11.21 -12.76
CA ASP A 14 -9.25 -10.20 -13.19
C ASP A 14 -9.13 -9.16 -12.07
N THR A 15 -8.57 -9.54 -10.93
CA THR A 15 -8.13 -8.63 -9.89
C THR A 15 -6.75 -8.18 -10.31
N LYS A 16 -6.68 -7.38 -11.38
CA LYS A 16 -5.44 -6.73 -11.77
C LYS A 16 -4.82 -6.11 -10.52
N PRO A 17 -3.63 -6.56 -10.08
CA PRO A 17 -3.06 -6.09 -8.84
C PRO A 17 -2.89 -4.57 -8.94
N LEU A 18 -3.42 -3.85 -7.95
CA LEU A 18 -3.33 -2.39 -7.94
C LEU A 18 -1.85 -1.99 -8.03
N PRO A 19 -1.50 -0.98 -8.82
CA PRO A 19 -0.12 -0.54 -8.95
C PRO A 19 0.40 -0.10 -7.58
N ARG A 20 1.41 -0.82 -7.10
CA ARG A 20 2.07 -0.61 -5.82
C ARG A 20 3.31 0.24 -6.04
N HIS A 21 3.37 1.38 -5.37
CA HIS A 21 4.47 2.32 -5.47
C HIS A 21 5.30 2.25 -4.18
N PRO A 22 6.59 1.89 -4.27
CA PRO A 22 7.46 1.92 -3.11
C PRO A 22 7.65 3.37 -2.67
N ILE A 23 7.66 3.58 -1.36
CA ILE A 23 7.90 4.89 -0.75
C ILE A 23 8.94 4.73 0.35
N THR A 24 9.93 5.62 0.32
CA THR A 24 10.94 5.74 1.37
C THR A 24 10.95 7.18 1.84
N CYS A 25 10.94 7.38 3.14
CA CYS A 25 11.04 8.70 3.74
C CYS A 25 11.98 8.63 4.94
N GLU A 26 12.93 9.56 4.98
CA GLU A 26 13.87 9.68 6.09
C GLU A 26 13.38 10.83 6.97
N THR A 27 13.19 10.57 8.26
CA THR A 27 12.78 11.58 9.24
C THR A 27 13.35 11.22 10.60
N ASP A 28 13.88 12.23 11.30
CA ASP A 28 14.47 12.05 12.63
C ASP A 28 15.63 11.02 12.66
N GLY A 29 16.44 11.00 11.60
CA GLY A 29 17.51 10.01 11.44
C GLY A 29 17.04 8.57 11.23
N ARG A 30 15.73 8.33 11.12
CA ARG A 30 15.13 7.01 10.88
C ARG A 30 14.58 6.93 9.46
N THR A 31 14.93 5.85 8.76
CA THR A 31 14.40 5.57 7.43
C THR A 31 13.11 4.75 7.53
N TYR A 32 12.00 5.34 7.12
CA TYR A 32 10.70 4.69 7.03
C TYR A 32 10.49 4.21 5.60
N LYS A 33 10.29 2.89 5.45
CA LYS A 33 10.01 2.26 4.16
C LYS A 33 8.58 1.73 4.16
N GLY A 34 7.91 1.91 3.03
CA GLY A 34 6.56 1.44 2.82
C GLY A 34 6.24 1.27 1.34
N THR A 35 5.00 0.93 1.09
CA THR A 35 4.44 0.78 -0.24
C THR A 35 3.03 1.33 -0.21
N TYR A 36 2.70 2.21 -1.15
CA TYR A 36 1.34 2.73 -1.27
C TYR A 36 0.67 2.29 -2.56
N TRP A 37 -0.65 2.23 -2.56
CA TRP A 37 -1.46 1.99 -3.75
C TRP A 37 -2.77 2.74 -3.64
N VAL A 38 -3.39 3.00 -4.80
CA VAL A 38 -4.66 3.71 -4.89
C VAL A 38 -5.74 2.74 -5.33
N ALA A 39 -6.72 2.52 -4.46
CA ALA A 39 -7.96 1.79 -4.76
C ALA A 39 -9.08 2.82 -5.00
N GLY A 40 -9.26 3.24 -6.27
CA GLY A 40 -10.25 4.26 -6.64
C GLY A 40 -9.95 5.63 -6.03
N LYS A 41 -10.58 5.96 -4.89
CA LYS A 41 -10.38 7.22 -4.15
C LYS A 41 -9.77 7.01 -2.76
N ILE A 42 -9.27 5.81 -2.47
CA ILE A 42 -8.63 5.48 -1.20
C ILE A 42 -7.15 5.21 -1.46
N LEU A 43 -6.29 5.92 -0.75
CA LEU A 43 -4.86 5.66 -0.70
C LEU A 43 -4.58 4.75 0.50
N THR A 44 -4.00 3.60 0.24
CA THR A 44 -3.50 2.71 1.29
C THR A 44 -1.99 2.76 1.28
N VAL A 45 -1.38 2.95 2.44
CA VAL A 45 0.05 2.93 2.69
C VAL A 45 0.32 1.76 3.64
N SER A 46 1.05 0.77 3.17
CA SER A 46 1.53 -0.34 3.97
C SER A 46 2.99 -0.11 4.34
N THR A 47 3.31 -0.25 5.62
CA THR A 47 4.66 -0.11 6.17
C THR A 47 4.98 -1.36 6.98
N ALA A 48 6.25 -1.58 7.32
CA ALA A 48 6.66 -2.72 8.14
C ALA A 48 5.98 -2.74 9.54
N LEU A 49 5.52 -1.58 10.02
CA LEU A 49 4.92 -1.42 11.35
C LEU A 49 3.38 -1.43 11.31
N ALA A 50 2.79 -0.83 10.29
CA ALA A 50 1.34 -0.68 10.16
C ALA A 50 0.90 -0.43 8.72
N ALA A 51 -0.33 -0.80 8.39
CA ALA A 51 -1.03 -0.31 7.21
C ALA A 51 -1.98 0.81 7.60
N ARG A 52 -2.02 1.88 6.81
CA ARG A 52 -2.92 3.02 6.98
C ARG A 52 -3.63 3.31 5.68
N GLU A 53 -4.91 3.54 5.76
CA GLU A 53 -5.73 3.97 4.64
C GLU A 53 -6.25 5.38 4.91
N ASN A 54 -6.26 6.20 3.87
CA ASN A 54 -6.86 7.52 3.93
C ASN A 54 -7.51 7.85 2.59
N ARG A 55 -8.61 8.59 2.65
CA ARG A 55 -9.29 9.07 1.45
C ARG A 55 -8.38 10.04 0.71
N LEU A 56 -8.20 9.81 -0.58
CA LEU A 56 -7.51 10.76 -1.45
C LEU A 56 -8.32 12.05 -1.50
N ALA A 57 -7.83 13.04 -0.76
CA ALA A 57 -8.14 14.45 -0.93
C ALA A 57 -7.63 14.92 -2.31
N PRO A 58 -7.92 16.15 -2.78
CA PRO A 58 -7.33 16.72 -4.01
C PRO A 58 -5.79 16.89 -3.99
N ARG A 59 -5.10 16.28 -3.03
CA ARG A 59 -3.64 16.26 -2.91
C ARG A 59 -3.06 15.06 -3.67
N SER A 60 -1.82 15.19 -4.11
CA SER A 60 -1.10 14.10 -4.78
C SER A 60 -1.00 12.86 -3.87
N PRO A 61 -1.22 11.64 -4.40
CA PRO A 61 -1.20 10.39 -3.63
C PRO A 61 0.14 10.16 -2.93
N GLU A 62 1.25 10.52 -3.58
CA GLU A 62 2.58 10.41 -2.98
C GLU A 62 2.76 11.35 -1.78
N ALA A 63 2.27 12.59 -1.86
CA ALA A 63 2.38 13.55 -0.76
C ALA A 63 1.56 13.10 0.45
N LEU A 64 0.35 12.57 0.22
CA LEU A 64 -0.46 11.98 1.28
C LEU A 64 0.19 10.71 1.84
N ALA A 65 0.83 9.89 0.99
CA ALA A 65 1.54 8.69 1.44
C ALA A 65 2.72 9.04 2.36
N LYS A 66 3.51 10.05 1.99
CA LYS A 66 4.60 10.60 2.83
C LYS A 66 4.04 11.12 4.15
N GLN A 67 2.93 11.86 4.12
CA GLN A 67 2.31 12.38 5.34
C GLN A 67 1.85 11.26 6.28
N LEU A 68 1.15 10.25 5.76
CA LEU A 68 0.66 9.09 6.53
C LEU A 68 1.80 8.26 7.13
N LEU A 69 2.93 8.17 6.43
CA LEU A 69 4.14 7.50 6.89
C LEU A 69 4.80 8.25 8.07
N LEU A 70 4.70 9.58 8.08
CA LEU A 70 5.30 10.45 9.10
C LEU A 70 4.35 10.79 10.26
N GLU A 71 3.04 10.70 10.07
CA GLU A 71 2.05 10.94 11.12
C GLU A 71 2.27 10.10 12.39
N PRO A 72 2.56 8.78 12.36
CA PRO A 72 2.83 8.03 13.59
C PRO A 72 4.15 8.46 14.25
N VAL A 73 5.10 9.00 13.47
CA VAL A 73 6.38 9.51 13.98
C VAL A 73 6.17 10.84 14.71
N LYS A 74 5.37 11.73 14.13
CA LYS A 74 5.02 13.03 14.72
C LYS A 74 4.04 12.92 15.88
N ALA A 75 3.13 11.94 15.84
CA ALA A 75 2.17 11.66 16.90
C ALA A 75 2.79 10.93 18.10
N GLY A 76 4.12 11.01 18.27
CA GLY A 76 4.83 10.68 19.50
C GLY A 76 4.29 11.52 20.66
N LYS A 77 3.17 11.08 21.23
CA LYS A 77 2.77 11.40 22.58
C LYS A 77 3.81 10.74 23.47
N THR A 78 4.65 11.60 24.06
CA THR A 78 5.52 11.33 25.21
C THR A 78 4.76 10.62 26.31
#